data_AF-A0A2W6V505-F1
#
_entry.id   AF-A0A2W6V505-F1
#
_cell.length_a   1.000
_cell.length_b   1.000
_cell.length_c   1.000
_cell.angle_alpha   90.00
_cell.angle_beta   90.00
_cell.angle_gamma   90.00
#
_symmetry.space_group_name_H-M   'P 1'
#
loop_
_entity.id
_entity.type
_entity.pdbx_description
1 polymer ?
#
loop_
_entity_poly.entity_id
_entity_poly.type
_entity_poly.pdbx_seq_one_letter_code
_entity_poly.pdbx_strand_id
1 'polypeptide(L)' 'MPRNKEFDYTEKLEIARNLFWEKGYHATSMHDIVDAMKLNRSSIYDTYGNKHDLFLKCLSNYSDFKENQYYQA' A
#
# COMPACT_ATOMS: atom_id res chain seq x y z
N MET A 1 24.43 -13.31 -8.68
CA MET A 1 23.75 -12.35 -7.79
C MET A 1 22.25 -12.51 -8.01
N PRO A 2 21.45 -12.85 -6.99
CA PRO A 2 20.02 -13.01 -7.19
C PRO A 2 19.44 -11.64 -7.50
N ARG A 3 18.74 -11.54 -8.63
CA ARG A 3 17.98 -10.36 -9.02
C ARG A 3 16.78 -10.32 -8.07
N ASN A 4 16.91 -9.67 -6.91
CA ASN A 4 15.77 -9.34 -6.09
C ASN A 4 14.81 -8.58 -7.02
N LYS A 5 13.67 -9.17 -7.35
CA LYS A 5 12.61 -8.44 -8.04
C LYS A 5 12.16 -7.37 -7.06
N GLU A 6 12.66 -6.16 -7.24
CA GLU A 6 12.08 -4.96 -6.65
C GLU A 6 10.59 -4.99 -7.03
N PHE A 7 9.72 -4.94 -6.03
CA PHE A 7 8.28 -4.87 -6.24
C PHE A 7 7.92 -3.46 -6.69
N ASP A 8 6.80 -3.31 -7.40
CA ASP A 8 6.29 -1.99 -7.72
C ASP A 8 5.69 -1.35 -6.47
N TYR A 9 6.27 -0.21 -6.07
CA TYR A 9 5.87 0.49 -4.86
C TYR A 9 4.39 0.91 -4.89
N THR A 10 3.94 1.42 -6.04
CA THR A 10 2.60 1.97 -6.25
C THR A 10 1.57 0.85 -6.31
N GLU A 11 1.84 -0.22 -7.06
CA GLU A 11 0.97 -1.42 -7.13
C GLU A 11 0.64 -1.94 -5.72
N LYS A 12 1.65 -1.97 -4.84
CA LYS A 12 1.49 -2.43 -3.46
C LYS A 12 0.69 -1.45 -2.59
N LEU A 13 0.78 -0.14 -2.81
CA LEU A 13 -0.12 0.83 -2.18
C LEU A 13 -1.56 0.61 -2.62
N GLU A 14 -1.81 0.31 -3.89
CA GLU A 14 -3.17 0.03 -4.37
C GLU A 14 -3.77 -1.22 -3.73
N ILE A 15 -2.98 -2.28 -3.59
CA ILE A 15 -3.39 -3.51 -2.91
C ILE A 15 -3.74 -3.22 -1.44
N ALA A 16 -2.86 -2.51 -0.72
CA ALA A 16 -3.10 -2.16 0.68
C ALA A 16 -4.33 -1.25 0.84
N ARG A 17 -4.51 -0.28 -0.06
CA ARG A 17 -5.69 0.60 -0.11
C ARG A 17 -6.99 -0.20 -0.27
N ASN A 18 -7.02 -1.13 -1.21
CA ASN A 18 -8.20 -1.97 -1.43
C ASN A 18 -8.53 -2.82 -0.19
N LEU A 19 -7.51 -3.38 0.47
CA LEU A 19 -7.68 -4.10 1.73
C LEU A 19 -8.29 -3.21 2.82
N PHE A 20 -7.79 -1.98 2.97
CA PHE A 20 -8.35 -1.02 3.93
C PHE A 20 -9.78 -0.61 3.60
N TRP A 21 -10.15 -0.51 2.33
CA TRP A 21 -11.53 -0.23 1.92
C TRP A 21 -12.48 -1.40 2.20
N GLU A 22 -12.02 -2.63 1.98
CA GLU A 22 -12.84 -3.83 2.19
C GLU A 22 -13.04 -4.12 3.69
N LYS A 23 -11.96 -4.11 4.48
CA LYS A 23 -12.00 -4.51 5.90
C LYS A 23 -12.16 -3.32 6.85
N GLY A 24 -11.85 -2.11 6.42
CA GLY A 24 -11.73 -0.93 7.27
C GLY A 24 -10.38 -0.86 8.00
N TYR A 25 -9.95 0.37 8.36
CA TYR A 25 -8.65 0.59 9.00
C TYR A 25 -8.49 -0.21 10.29
N HIS A 26 -9.44 -0.14 11.23
CA HIS A 26 -9.28 -0.78 12.54
C HIS A 26 -9.23 -2.32 12.46
N ALA A 27 -10.05 -2.95 11.61
CA ALA A 27 -10.11 -4.41 11.49
C ALA A 27 -8.99 -5.01 10.61
N THR A 28 -8.23 -4.19 9.89
CA THR A 28 -7.07 -4.64 9.12
C THR A 28 -5.86 -4.83 10.02
N SER A 29 -5.34 -6.04 10.15
CA SER A 29 -4.14 -6.32 10.94
C SER A 29 -2.84 -6.20 10.11
N MET A 30 -1.69 -6.12 10.77
CA MET A 30 -0.40 -6.21 10.06
C MET A 30 -0.18 -7.57 9.38
N HIS A 31 -0.84 -8.64 9.84
CA HIS A 31 -0.78 -9.94 9.19
C HIS A 31 -1.55 -9.92 7.87
N ASP A 32 -2.76 -9.35 7.86
CA ASP A 32 -3.55 -9.17 6.63
C ASP A 32 -2.78 -8.36 5.58
N ILE A 33 -2.07 -7.32 6.01
CA ILE A 33 -1.27 -6.45 5.13
C ILE A 33 -0.11 -7.24 4.50
N VAL A 34 0.63 -8.02 5.30
CA VAL A 34 1.71 -8.90 4.83
C VAL A 34 1.20 -9.88 3.78
N ASP A 35 0.08 -10.53 4.07
CA ASP A 35 -0.50 -11.56 3.21
C ASP A 35 -1.02 -10.96 1.90
N ALA A 36 -1.74 -9.84 1.97
CA ALA A 36 -2.30 -9.16 0.81
C ALA A 36 -1.20 -8.59 -0.10
N MET A 37 -0.21 -7.89 0.47
CA MET A 37 0.88 -7.29 -0.31
C MET A 37 1.88 -8.33 -0.82
N LYS A 38 1.88 -9.56 -0.30
CA LYS A 38 2.86 -10.61 -0.60
C LYS A 38 4.30 -10.12 -0.37
N LEU A 39 4.48 -9.34 0.69
CA LEU A 39 5.78 -8.82 1.13
C LEU A 39 6.04 -9.32 2.54
N ASN A 40 7.32 -9.52 2.87
CA ASN A 40 7.67 -9.78 4.25
C ASN A 40 7.47 -8.51 5.10
N ARG A 41 7.29 -8.72 6.41
CA ARG A 41 7.03 -7.65 7.37
C ARG A 41 8.13 -6.60 7.45
N SER A 42 9.41 -7.00 7.34
CA SER A 42 10.54 -6.04 7.37
C SER A 42 10.45 -5.08 6.19
N SER A 43 10.31 -5.62 4.98
CA SER A 43 10.19 -4.79 3.76
C SER A 43 9.00 -3.82 3.85
N ILE A 44 7.90 -4.21 4.48
CA ILE A 44 6.76 -3.29 4.68
C ILE A 44 7.15 -2.16 5.62
N TYR A 45 7.76 -2.45 6.77
CA TYR A 45 8.19 -1.41 7.71
C TYR A 45 9.27 -0.50 7.12
N ASP A 46 10.25 -1.07 6.42
CA ASP A 46 11.35 -0.34 5.81
C ASP A 46 10.88 0.58 4.67
N THR A 47 9.84 0.16 3.93
CA THR A 47 9.36 0.86 2.72
C THR A 47 8.18 1.80 2.99
N TYR A 48 7.21 1.34 3.78
CA TYR A 48 5.93 2.03 3.98
C TYR A 48 5.76 2.57 5.41
N GLY A 49 6.57 2.12 6.36
CA GLY A 49 6.41 2.43 7.77
C GLY A 49 5.40 1.52 8.44
N ASN A 50 4.78 2.01 9.51
CA ASN A 50 3.77 1.25 10.25
C ASN A 50 2.40 1.24 9.52
N LYS A 51 1.40 0.55 10.09
CA LYS A 51 0.04 0.49 9.54
C LYS A 51 -0.59 1.88 9.28
N HIS A 52 -0.37 2.82 10.19
CA HIS A 52 -0.87 4.19 10.06
C HIS A 52 -0.17 4.92 8.92
N ASP A 53 1.16 4.82 8.84
CA ASP A 53 1.95 5.43 7.77
C ASP A 53 1.55 4.88 6.39
N LEU A 54 1.35 3.56 6.30
CA LEU A 54 0.88 2.90 5.08
C LEU A 54 -0.52 3.39 4.69
N PHE A 55 -1.43 3.50 5.66
CA PHE A 55 -2.77 4.00 5.41
C PHE A 55 -2.76 5.44 4.87
N LEU A 56 -1.98 6.34 5.47
CA LEU A 56 -1.84 7.71 4.98
C LEU A 56 -1.24 7.76 3.57
N LYS A 57 -0.23 6.94 3.28
CA LYS A 57 0.35 6.82 1.93
C LYS A 57 -0.67 6.33 0.90
N CYS A 58 -1.53 5.38 1.27
CA CYS A 58 -2.62 4.91 0.41
C CYS A 58 -3.61 6.03 0.07
N LEU A 59 -3.96 6.87 1.04
CA LEU A 59 -4.85 8.01 0.84
C LEU A 59 -4.20 9.07 -0.05
N SER A 60 -2.94 9.44 0.21
CA SER A 60 -2.19 10.39 -0.63
C SER A 60 -2.13 9.91 -2.07
N ASN A 61 -1.71 8.67 -2.28
CA ASN A 61 -1.61 8.08 -3.62
C ASN A 61 -2.96 8.09 -4.36
N TYR A 62 -4.07 7.80 -3.67
CA TYR A 62 -5.39 7.86 -4.27
C TYR A 62 -5.81 9.29 -4.63
N SER A 63 -5.55 10.26 -3.76
CA SER A 63 -5.82 11.68 -4.04
C SER A 63 -5.03 12.16 -5.25
N ASP A 64 -3.73 11.88 -5.32
CA ASP A 64 -2.87 12.26 -6.43
C ASP A 64 -3.33 11.60 -7.74
N PHE A 65 -3.68 10.31 -7.69
CA PHE A 65 -4.25 9.60 -8.85
C PHE A 65 -5.53 10.26 -9.36
N LYS A 66 -6.45 10.64 -8.44
CA LYS A 66 -7.70 11.29 -8.80
C LYS A 66 -7.53 12.69 -9.34
N GLU A 67 -6.60 13.46 -8.77
CA GLU A 67 -6.26 14.80 -9.25
C GLU A 67 -5.71 14.73 -10.69
N ASN A 68 -4.77 13.82 -10.94
CA ASN A 68 -4.24 13.59 -12.29
C ASN A 68 -5.34 13.15 -13.27
N GLN A 69 -6.24 12.26 -12.85
CA GLN A 69 -7.37 11.82 -13.68
C GLN A 69 -8.29 13.00 -14.05
N TYR A 70 -8.51 13.93 -13.12
CA TYR A 70 -9.37 15.10 -13.35
C TYR A 70 -8.78 16.10 -14.32
N TYR A 71 -7.47 16.41 -14.21
CA TYR A 71 -6.83 17.39 -15.11
C TYR A 71 -6.56 16.85 -16.53
N GLN A 72 -6.62 15.53 -16.73
CA GLN A 72 -6.42 14.89 -18.03
C GLN A 72 -7.74 14.57 -18.75
N ALA A 73 -8.89 14.91 -18.15
CA ALA A 73 -10.23 14.75 -18.71
C ALA A 73 -10.75 16.08 -19.30
#